data_AF-V6F411-F1
#
_entry.id   AF-V6F411-F1
#
_cell.length_a   1.000
_cell.length_b   1.000
_cell.length_c   1.000
_cell.angle_alpha   90.00
_cell.angle_beta   90.00
_cell.angle_gamma   90.00
#
_symmetry.space_group_name_H-M   'P 1'
#
loop_
_entity.id
_entity.type
_entity.pdbx_description
1 polymer ?
#
loop_
_entity_poly.entity_id
_entity_poly.type
_entity_poly.pdbx_seq_one_letter_code
_entity_poly.pdbx_strand_id
1 'polypeptide(L)'
;MDGYPHPMSFADLGLSPELLQAVEESGYTTPTPIQQQAIPVVLMGRDVLGCAQTGTGKTASFTLPMIEILAAGRAKARMPRSLILAPTRELAAQVAENFDKYGKYHKLNKALIIGGESMSDQIAILDRGVDVLIATPGRLLDMFDRGRILLNDVKVLVIDEADRMLDMGFIPDVQRIVSMLPKMRQTLFFSATLGPEIRKLADEFLMNPKEISVSAQSSTAVTVEQFLAVVDHIDKRETLRHIIRIENLKNAFIFCNRKRDVDILFKSLKKHGFDVVQMHGDMSQPARLESLAKFKSGEARLLVCSDVVARGIDIKAVSHVFNFDVPIHAEDYVHRIGRTGRAGETGKAFTIASPEDGRFVAAIEGLIGQGLPRMEVEGVPPLDLDMSARRGRGPGRGAEKRPSSDKDSSGNSRGRGRRSGKDRGEDRVEAVVTDEAVVAETVETATLPQPREEQRRDRPERTERPERPERERTERPERERGEYRSGRDRGGERDRNNDRGRRDDRGGRRRGRIDELGIGEMLHPDNVIGFGDHMPDFMTRAVPQISKAASAKDDDAAEE
;
A
#
# COMPACT_ATOMS: atom_id res chain seq x y z
N MET A 1 -25.37 -41.77 6.22
CA MET A 1 -23.99 -41.34 5.90
C MET A 1 -24.10 -39.91 5.44
N ASP A 2 -23.87 -38.99 6.38
CA ASP A 2 -24.31 -37.61 6.23
C ASP A 2 -23.26 -36.80 5.47
N GLY A 3 -23.65 -36.32 4.28
CA GLY A 3 -22.81 -35.51 3.39
C GLY A 3 -22.64 -34.08 3.89
N TYR A 4 -22.19 -33.90 5.14
CA TYR A 4 -21.67 -32.61 5.57
C TYR A 4 -20.31 -32.37 4.90
N PRO A 5 -20.09 -31.23 4.22
CA PRO A 5 -18.77 -30.92 3.69
C PRO A 5 -17.79 -30.81 4.86
N HIS A 6 -16.75 -31.64 4.85
CA HIS A 6 -15.66 -31.51 5.82
C HIS A 6 -15.10 -30.07 5.75
N PRO A 7 -14.96 -29.36 6.88
CA PRO A 7 -14.39 -28.02 6.87
C PRO A 7 -12.94 -28.11 6.39
N MET A 8 -12.67 -27.53 5.21
CA MET A 8 -11.37 -27.57 4.54
C MET A 8 -10.27 -27.08 5.49
N SER A 9 -9.31 -27.96 5.78
CA SER A 9 -8.14 -27.68 6.62
C SER A 9 -7.01 -27.07 5.80
N PHE A 10 -5.93 -26.63 6.44
CA PHE A 10 -4.73 -26.20 5.72
C PHE A 10 -4.05 -27.34 4.95
N ALA A 11 -4.16 -28.59 5.42
CA ALA A 11 -3.58 -29.75 4.74
C ALA A 11 -4.24 -30.02 3.38
N ASP A 12 -5.53 -29.69 3.25
CA ASP A 12 -6.31 -29.84 2.00
C ASP A 12 -5.94 -28.79 0.93
N LEU A 13 -5.11 -27.79 1.25
CA LEU A 13 -4.72 -26.72 0.34
C LEU A 13 -3.49 -27.03 -0.54
N GLY A 14 -2.87 -28.21 -0.36
CA GLY A 14 -1.71 -28.63 -1.14
C GLY A 14 -0.38 -27.98 -0.73
N LEU A 15 -0.22 -27.65 0.55
CA LEU A 15 1.03 -27.11 1.13
C LEU A 15 1.96 -28.23 1.61
N SER A 16 3.27 -28.00 1.56
CA SER A 16 4.30 -28.90 2.11
C SER A 16 4.15 -29.14 3.63
N PRO A 17 4.58 -30.30 4.15
CA PRO A 17 4.62 -30.56 5.59
C PRO A 17 5.35 -29.47 6.39
N GLU A 18 6.43 -28.92 5.84
CA GLU A 18 7.22 -27.83 6.42
C GLU A 18 6.42 -26.53 6.54
N LEU A 19 5.56 -26.21 5.56
CA LEU A 19 4.63 -25.07 5.67
C LEU A 19 3.49 -25.36 6.65
N LEU A 20 2.92 -26.56 6.65
CA LEU A 20 1.84 -26.94 7.56
C LEU A 20 2.30 -26.84 9.03
N GLN A 21 3.51 -27.30 9.33
CA GLN A 21 4.12 -27.14 10.65
C GLN A 21 4.26 -25.65 11.05
N ALA A 22 4.72 -24.79 10.14
CA ALA A 22 4.86 -23.35 10.41
C ALA A 22 3.50 -22.65 10.61
N VAL A 23 2.45 -23.12 9.93
CA VAL A 23 1.07 -22.63 10.07
C VAL A 23 0.47 -23.04 11.42
N GLU A 24 0.65 -24.30 11.83
CA GLU A 24 0.22 -24.82 13.14
C GLU A 24 0.92 -24.09 14.30
N GLU A 25 2.25 -23.93 14.23
CA GLU A 25 3.02 -23.17 15.22
C GLU A 25 2.68 -21.67 15.26
N SER A 26 2.13 -21.12 14.16
CA SER A 26 1.59 -19.75 14.12
C SER A 26 0.21 -19.65 14.79
N GLY A 27 -0.38 -20.76 15.25
CA GLY A 27 -1.69 -20.83 15.89
C GLY A 27 -2.87 -20.81 14.92
N TYR A 28 -2.64 -21.14 13.64
CA TYR A 28 -3.70 -21.16 12.62
C TYR A 28 -4.26 -22.58 12.46
N THR A 29 -5.55 -22.75 12.77
CA THR A 29 -6.25 -24.04 12.71
C THR A 29 -7.08 -24.20 11.43
N THR A 30 -7.85 -23.17 11.06
CA THR A 30 -8.77 -23.20 9.93
C THR A 30 -8.43 -22.10 8.92
N PRO A 31 -8.26 -22.42 7.62
CA PRO A 31 -8.01 -21.40 6.60
C PRO A 31 -9.24 -20.52 6.40
N THR A 32 -9.01 -19.21 6.20
CA THR A 32 -10.09 -18.26 5.94
C THR A 32 -10.66 -18.42 4.52
N PRO A 33 -11.86 -17.88 4.22
CA PRO A 33 -12.47 -18.03 2.88
C PRO A 33 -11.60 -17.50 1.72
N ILE A 34 -10.77 -16.47 1.94
CA ILE A 34 -9.81 -16.00 0.92
C ILE A 34 -8.67 -17.00 0.74
N GLN A 35 -8.18 -17.61 1.82
CA GLN A 35 -7.08 -18.59 1.78
C GLN A 35 -7.52 -19.88 1.07
N GLN A 36 -8.69 -20.41 1.42
CA GLN A 36 -9.29 -21.61 0.81
C GLN A 36 -9.40 -21.48 -0.71
N GLN A 37 -9.82 -20.31 -1.21
CA GLN A 37 -10.02 -20.09 -2.64
C GLN A 37 -8.75 -19.68 -3.37
N ALA A 38 -7.87 -18.87 -2.74
CA ALA A 38 -6.70 -18.32 -3.41
C ALA A 38 -5.51 -19.29 -3.42
N ILE A 39 -5.20 -19.95 -2.31
CA ILE A 39 -3.96 -20.74 -2.17
C ILE A 39 -3.83 -21.82 -3.26
N PRO A 40 -4.84 -22.68 -3.52
CA PRO A 40 -4.76 -23.68 -4.59
C PRO A 40 -4.59 -23.06 -5.99
N VAL A 41 -5.20 -21.88 -6.22
CA VAL A 41 -5.11 -21.18 -7.51
C VAL A 41 -3.73 -20.58 -7.74
N VAL A 42 -3.11 -20.05 -6.67
CA VAL A 42 -1.72 -19.57 -6.73
C VAL A 42 -0.76 -20.72 -6.99
N LEU A 43 -0.94 -21.88 -6.33
CA LEU A 43 -0.12 -23.08 -6.56
C LEU A 43 -0.24 -23.62 -8.00
N MET A 44 -1.41 -23.46 -8.65
CA MET A 44 -1.60 -23.76 -10.07
C MET A 44 -0.93 -22.75 -11.03
N GLY A 45 -0.22 -21.74 -10.53
CA GLY A 45 0.49 -20.75 -11.35
C GLY A 45 -0.42 -19.74 -12.07
N ARG A 46 -1.72 -19.66 -11.73
CA ARG A 46 -2.64 -18.67 -12.30
C ARG A 46 -2.53 -17.32 -11.60
N ASP A 47 -2.77 -16.26 -12.37
CA ASP A 47 -3.03 -14.93 -11.84
C ASP A 47 -4.31 -14.89 -10.99
N VAL A 48 -4.32 -14.02 -9.98
CA VAL A 48 -5.44 -13.89 -9.02
C VAL A 48 -5.82 -12.43 -8.86
N LEU A 49 -7.11 -12.14 -8.92
CA LEU A 49 -7.70 -10.87 -8.47
C LEU A 49 -8.49 -11.14 -7.18
N GLY A 50 -7.89 -10.87 -6.03
CA GLY A 50 -8.46 -11.12 -4.70
C GLY A 50 -9.08 -9.88 -4.09
N CYS A 51 -10.41 -9.84 -4.01
CA CYS A 51 -11.17 -8.81 -3.30
C CYS A 51 -11.54 -9.30 -1.89
N ALA A 52 -10.88 -8.76 -0.88
CA ALA A 52 -11.17 -9.06 0.52
C ALA A 52 -10.72 -7.93 1.46
N GLN A 53 -11.48 -7.68 2.52
CA GLN A 53 -11.15 -6.63 3.51
C GLN A 53 -9.84 -6.92 4.27
N THR A 54 -9.20 -5.90 4.83
CA THR A 54 -7.99 -6.07 5.68
C THR A 54 -8.33 -6.89 6.93
N GLY A 55 -7.47 -7.85 7.28
CA GLY A 55 -7.70 -8.78 8.41
C GLY A 55 -8.38 -10.11 8.03
N THR A 56 -8.82 -10.28 6.78
CA THR A 56 -9.38 -11.55 6.28
C THR A 56 -8.35 -12.66 6.02
N GLY A 57 -7.05 -12.41 6.24
CA GLY A 57 -5.99 -13.39 5.97
C GLY A 57 -5.35 -13.32 4.58
N LYS A 58 -5.53 -12.21 3.84
CA LYS A 58 -4.92 -11.96 2.52
C LYS A 58 -3.42 -12.25 2.49
N THR A 59 -2.65 -11.80 3.48
CA THR A 59 -1.18 -12.00 3.51
C THR A 59 -0.79 -13.47 3.39
N ALA A 60 -1.34 -14.34 4.25
CA ALA A 60 -1.10 -15.79 4.17
C ALA A 60 -1.57 -16.40 2.84
N SER A 61 -2.61 -15.83 2.21
CA SER A 61 -3.16 -16.29 0.93
C SER A 61 -2.17 -16.14 -0.23
N PHE A 62 -1.20 -15.23 -0.14
CA PHE A 62 -0.10 -15.11 -1.11
C PHE A 62 1.26 -15.56 -0.59
N THR A 63 1.57 -15.37 0.70
CA THR A 63 2.90 -15.75 1.22
C THR A 63 3.09 -17.25 1.32
N LEU A 64 2.07 -18.02 1.74
CA LEU A 64 2.17 -19.48 1.85
C LEU A 64 2.47 -20.14 0.49
N PRO A 65 1.64 -19.96 -0.55
CA PRO A 65 1.92 -20.57 -1.86
C PRO A 65 3.17 -19.98 -2.53
N MET A 66 3.54 -18.71 -2.24
CA MET A 66 4.81 -18.16 -2.73
C MET A 66 6.04 -18.86 -2.10
N ILE A 67 6.00 -19.19 -0.81
CA ILE A 67 7.09 -19.94 -0.16
C ILE A 67 7.23 -21.31 -0.82
N GLU A 68 6.12 -22.02 -1.04
CA GLU A 68 6.08 -23.32 -1.74
C GLU A 68 6.70 -23.22 -3.15
N ILE A 69 6.26 -22.26 -3.96
CA ILE A 69 6.78 -22.01 -5.32
C ILE A 69 8.28 -21.66 -5.32
N LEU A 70 8.77 -20.98 -4.28
CA LEU A 70 10.17 -20.55 -4.18
C LEU A 70 11.08 -21.56 -3.50
N ALA A 71 10.55 -22.54 -2.75
CA ALA A 71 11.32 -23.62 -2.12
C ALA A 71 12.23 -24.33 -3.14
N ALA A 72 11.74 -24.50 -4.37
CA ALA A 72 12.55 -24.89 -5.52
C ALA A 72 13.36 -23.70 -6.08
N GLY A 73 14.65 -23.65 -5.79
CA GLY A 73 15.60 -22.74 -6.45
C GLY A 73 16.71 -22.23 -5.53
N ARG A 74 17.38 -21.15 -5.95
CA ARG A 74 18.42 -20.46 -5.17
C ARG A 74 18.35 -18.95 -5.40
N ALA A 75 18.60 -18.20 -4.34
CA ALA A 75 18.77 -16.75 -4.38
C ALA A 75 19.93 -16.33 -5.29
N LYS A 76 19.82 -15.14 -5.89
CA LYS A 76 20.90 -14.50 -6.66
C LYS A 76 21.11 -13.08 -6.13
N ALA A 77 22.36 -12.64 -6.05
CA ALA A 77 22.71 -11.27 -5.66
C ALA A 77 21.97 -10.26 -6.56
N ARG A 78 21.27 -9.29 -5.95
CA ARG A 78 20.50 -8.22 -6.60
C ARG A 78 19.38 -8.67 -7.56
N MET A 79 19.06 -9.97 -7.66
CA MET A 79 18.05 -10.53 -8.57
C MET A 79 17.00 -11.33 -7.78
N PRO A 80 15.97 -10.68 -7.23
CA PRO A 80 14.89 -11.35 -6.51
C PRO A 80 14.04 -12.23 -7.44
N ARG A 81 13.53 -13.34 -6.90
CA ARG A 81 12.65 -14.28 -7.61
C ARG A 81 11.17 -13.92 -7.47
N SER A 82 10.80 -13.15 -6.44
CA SER A 82 9.47 -12.55 -6.28
C SER A 82 9.55 -11.11 -5.77
N LEU A 83 8.49 -10.35 -6.05
CA LEU A 83 8.31 -8.97 -5.60
C LEU A 83 6.93 -8.81 -4.96
N ILE A 84 6.88 -8.25 -3.75
CA ILE A 84 5.66 -7.83 -3.06
C ILE A 84 5.68 -6.30 -2.93
N LEU A 85 4.71 -5.64 -3.54
CA LEU A 85 4.46 -4.21 -3.39
C LEU A 85 3.41 -3.97 -2.31
N ALA A 86 3.74 -3.10 -1.36
CA ALA A 86 2.83 -2.65 -0.30
C ALA A 86 2.82 -1.11 -0.24
N PRO A 87 1.65 -0.47 0.00
CA PRO A 87 1.52 1.00 0.02
C PRO A 87 2.34 1.69 1.11
N THR A 88 2.57 1.05 2.26
CA THR A 88 3.34 1.66 3.36
C THR A 88 4.41 0.77 3.94
N ARG A 89 5.38 1.46 4.56
CA ARG A 89 6.45 0.90 5.39
C ARG A 89 5.93 -0.11 6.40
N GLU A 90 4.82 0.21 7.07
CA GLU A 90 4.25 -0.60 8.14
C GLU A 90 3.63 -1.89 7.62
N LEU A 91 2.91 -1.84 6.49
CA LEU A 91 2.36 -3.04 5.87
C LEU A 91 3.49 -3.91 5.28
N ALA A 92 4.48 -3.30 4.62
CA ALA A 92 5.65 -4.00 4.13
C ALA A 92 6.41 -4.73 5.26
N ALA A 93 6.58 -4.09 6.41
CA ALA A 93 7.18 -4.71 7.59
C ALA A 93 6.32 -5.87 8.13
N GLN A 94 4.99 -5.72 8.24
CA GLN A 94 4.09 -6.80 8.66
C GLN A 94 4.11 -8.01 7.71
N VAL A 95 4.14 -7.77 6.40
CA VAL A 95 4.30 -8.86 5.41
C VAL A 95 5.65 -9.54 5.58
N ALA A 96 6.71 -8.79 5.87
CA ALA A 96 8.03 -9.35 6.13
C ALA A 96 8.08 -10.18 7.43
N GLU A 97 7.45 -9.72 8.51
CA GLU A 97 7.32 -10.48 9.77
C GLU A 97 6.52 -11.77 9.57
N ASN A 98 5.43 -11.71 8.81
CA ASN A 98 4.61 -12.88 8.50
C ASN A 98 5.37 -13.87 7.59
N PHE A 99 6.17 -13.38 6.65
CA PHE A 99 7.06 -14.23 5.86
C PHE A 99 8.06 -15.00 6.74
N ASP A 100 8.63 -14.39 7.78
CA ASP A 100 9.57 -15.10 8.69
C ASP A 100 8.86 -16.20 9.49
N LYS A 101 7.62 -15.97 9.92
CA LYS A 101 6.82 -16.96 10.66
C LYS A 101 6.55 -18.18 9.80
N TYR A 102 6.01 -17.98 8.60
CA TYR A 102 5.66 -19.09 7.70
C TYR A 102 6.88 -19.73 7.04
N GLY A 103 7.92 -18.93 6.77
CA GLY A 103 9.17 -19.37 6.15
C GLY A 103 10.14 -20.04 7.13
N LYS A 104 9.79 -20.25 8.40
CA LYS A 104 10.66 -20.78 9.45
C LYS A 104 11.44 -22.05 9.06
N TYR A 105 10.79 -22.96 8.33
CA TYR A 105 11.38 -24.22 7.87
C TYR A 105 11.98 -24.17 6.45
N HIS A 106 12.02 -22.99 5.83
CA HIS A 106 12.48 -22.77 4.46
C HIS A 106 13.74 -21.90 4.42
N LYS A 107 14.72 -22.29 3.58
CA LYS A 107 15.98 -21.54 3.40
C LYS A 107 15.83 -20.43 2.35
N LEU A 108 14.88 -19.52 2.56
CA LEU A 108 14.61 -18.39 1.67
C LEU A 108 15.12 -17.08 2.27
N ASN A 109 15.82 -16.28 1.45
CA ASN A 109 16.29 -14.96 1.85
C ASN A 109 15.29 -13.88 1.43
N LYS A 110 14.87 -13.03 2.38
CA LYS A 110 14.04 -11.84 2.08
C LYS A 110 14.85 -10.54 2.13
N ALA A 111 14.36 -9.50 1.45
CA ALA A 111 14.77 -8.12 1.68
C ALA A 111 13.57 -7.20 1.84
N LEU A 112 13.61 -6.35 2.87
CA LEU A 112 12.64 -5.29 3.11
C LEU A 112 13.23 -3.96 2.62
N ILE A 113 12.63 -3.37 1.59
CA ILE A 113 13.16 -2.20 0.86
C ILE A 113 12.16 -1.05 0.97
N ILE A 114 12.30 -0.28 2.06
CA ILE A 114 11.35 0.77 2.43
C ILE A 114 12.02 2.12 2.67
N GLY A 115 11.29 3.20 2.42
CA GLY A 115 11.79 4.57 2.64
C GLY A 115 12.20 4.81 4.10
N GLY A 116 13.05 5.80 4.36
CA GLY A 116 13.39 6.23 5.73
C GLY A 116 14.13 5.20 6.60
N GLU A 117 14.87 4.29 5.97
CA GLU A 117 15.92 3.44 6.56
C GLU A 117 17.25 3.64 5.80
N SER A 118 18.35 3.16 6.39
CA SER A 118 19.69 3.18 5.80
C SER A 118 19.70 2.53 4.42
N MET A 119 20.06 3.31 3.40
CA MET A 119 20.23 2.83 2.04
C MET A 119 21.35 1.78 1.95
N SER A 120 22.44 1.99 2.69
CA SER A 120 23.61 1.11 2.70
C SER A 120 23.27 -0.29 3.23
N ASP A 121 22.46 -0.36 4.28
CA ASP A 121 22.11 -1.62 4.95
C ASP A 121 21.17 -2.43 4.04
N GLN A 122 20.19 -1.76 3.43
CA GLN A 122 19.29 -2.36 2.44
C GLN A 122 20.06 -2.88 1.21
N ILE A 123 21.07 -2.16 0.73
CA ILE A 123 21.97 -2.63 -0.33
C ILE A 123 22.76 -3.88 0.12
N ALA A 124 23.31 -3.86 1.34
CA ALA A 124 24.10 -4.98 1.86
C ALA A 124 23.26 -6.28 2.02
N ILE A 125 21.94 -6.16 2.20
CA ILE A 125 21.01 -7.30 2.16
C ILE A 125 20.84 -7.80 0.71
N LEU A 126 20.59 -6.90 -0.26
CA LEU A 126 20.45 -7.26 -1.68
C LEU A 126 21.71 -7.97 -2.24
N ASP A 127 22.89 -7.57 -1.77
CA ASP A 127 24.19 -8.13 -2.19
C ASP A 127 24.41 -9.58 -1.71
N ARG A 128 23.73 -10.03 -0.64
CA ARG A 128 23.80 -11.42 -0.14
C ARG A 128 22.99 -12.42 -0.96
N GLY A 129 22.12 -11.92 -1.84
CA GLY A 129 21.17 -12.72 -2.59
C GLY A 129 19.81 -12.78 -1.91
N VAL A 130 18.77 -12.54 -2.69
CA VAL A 130 17.38 -12.43 -2.22
C VAL A 130 16.48 -13.30 -3.08
N ASP A 131 15.54 -13.99 -2.45
CA ASP A 131 14.44 -14.70 -3.09
C ASP A 131 13.20 -13.83 -3.12
N VAL A 132 12.87 -13.22 -1.97
CA VAL A 132 11.63 -12.44 -1.76
C VAL A 132 11.93 -10.98 -1.47
N LEU A 133 11.58 -10.11 -2.39
CA LEU A 133 11.67 -8.66 -2.21
C LEU A 133 10.32 -8.11 -1.74
N ILE A 134 10.31 -7.38 -0.63
CA ILE A 134 9.13 -6.70 -0.10
C ILE A 134 9.43 -5.20 -0.07
N ALA A 135 8.66 -4.38 -0.78
CA ALA A 135 9.02 -2.99 -1.00
C ALA A 135 7.84 -2.00 -1.06
N THR A 136 8.12 -0.75 -0.69
CA THR A 136 7.26 0.40 -1.03
C THR A 136 7.66 0.97 -2.40
N PRO A 137 6.72 1.31 -3.31
CA PRO A 137 7.01 1.66 -4.70
C PRO A 137 8.17 2.67 -4.90
N GLY A 138 8.09 3.85 -4.28
CA GLY A 138 9.11 4.90 -4.46
C GLY A 138 10.53 4.52 -4.02
N ARG A 139 10.70 3.69 -2.97
CA ARG A 139 12.04 3.21 -2.57
C ARG A 139 12.55 2.10 -3.49
N LEU A 140 11.67 1.28 -4.06
CA LEU A 140 12.06 0.31 -5.08
C LEU A 140 12.59 1.01 -6.34
N LEU A 141 11.90 2.06 -6.80
CA LEU A 141 12.37 2.88 -7.93
C LEU A 141 13.73 3.52 -7.65
N ASP A 142 13.94 4.10 -6.46
CA ASP A 142 15.23 4.69 -6.05
C ASP A 142 16.38 3.64 -6.01
N MET A 143 16.09 2.40 -5.62
CA MET A 143 17.07 1.29 -5.69
C MET A 143 17.37 0.85 -7.13
N PHE A 144 16.34 0.80 -7.99
CA PHE A 144 16.47 0.42 -9.39
C PHE A 144 17.23 1.47 -10.20
N ASP A 145 16.87 2.74 -10.07
CA ASP A 145 17.48 3.87 -10.78
C ASP A 145 18.96 4.08 -10.40
N ARG A 146 19.38 3.59 -9.22
CA ARG A 146 20.79 3.53 -8.78
C ARG A 146 21.52 2.24 -9.21
N GLY A 147 20.90 1.37 -9.99
CA GLY A 147 21.46 0.09 -10.43
C GLY A 147 21.79 -0.89 -9.30
N ARG A 148 21.08 -0.81 -8.16
CA ARG A 148 21.31 -1.69 -7.00
C ARG A 148 20.46 -2.96 -7.03
N ILE A 149 19.49 -3.04 -7.94
CA ILE A 149 18.60 -4.19 -8.10
C ILE A 149 18.23 -4.41 -9.57
N LEU A 150 18.03 -5.68 -9.94
CA LEU A 150 17.65 -6.13 -11.28
C LEU A 150 16.39 -6.98 -11.17
N LEU A 151 15.29 -6.54 -11.78
CA LEU A 151 13.97 -7.18 -11.62
C LEU A 151 13.69 -8.30 -12.65
N ASN A 152 14.67 -8.64 -13.48
CA ASN A 152 14.50 -9.50 -14.67
C ASN A 152 14.25 -11.00 -14.36
N ASP A 153 14.42 -11.45 -13.12
CA ASP A 153 14.16 -12.84 -12.68
C ASP A 153 12.94 -12.93 -11.73
N VAL A 154 12.12 -11.87 -11.66
CA VAL A 154 10.87 -11.86 -10.88
C VAL A 154 9.83 -12.71 -11.58
N LYS A 155 9.47 -13.83 -10.96
CA LYS A 155 8.51 -14.82 -11.44
C LYS A 155 7.12 -14.67 -10.80
N VAL A 156 7.06 -14.11 -9.60
CA VAL A 156 5.82 -13.84 -8.87
C VAL A 156 5.80 -12.37 -8.46
N LEU A 157 4.80 -11.64 -8.91
CA LEU A 157 4.46 -10.29 -8.46
C LEU A 157 3.24 -10.35 -7.53
N VAL A 158 3.30 -9.65 -6.40
CA VAL A 158 2.15 -9.38 -5.54
C VAL A 158 1.96 -7.88 -5.41
N ILE A 159 0.73 -7.42 -5.55
CA ILE A 159 0.29 -6.05 -5.29
C ILE A 159 -0.75 -6.14 -4.17
N ASP A 160 -0.42 -5.71 -2.95
CA ASP A 160 -1.30 -5.77 -1.78
C ASP A 160 -1.82 -4.38 -1.37
N GLU A 161 -3.08 -4.30 -0.93
CA GLU A 161 -3.83 -3.04 -0.73
C GLU A 161 -3.70 -2.08 -1.95
N ALA A 162 -4.01 -2.56 -3.16
CA ALA A 162 -3.88 -1.79 -4.40
C ALA A 162 -4.77 -0.53 -4.46
N ASP A 163 -5.98 -0.60 -3.90
CA ASP A 163 -6.87 0.54 -3.63
C ASP A 163 -6.18 1.62 -2.80
N ARG A 164 -5.43 1.22 -1.79
CA ARG A 164 -4.66 2.18 -1.00
C ARG A 164 -3.45 2.73 -1.74
N MET A 165 -2.81 1.97 -2.63
CA MET A 165 -1.78 2.53 -3.52
C MET A 165 -2.36 3.59 -4.47
N LEU A 166 -3.64 3.46 -4.86
CA LEU A 166 -4.37 4.48 -5.60
C LEU A 166 -4.62 5.73 -4.76
N ASP A 167 -5.19 5.61 -3.56
CA ASP A 167 -5.42 6.75 -2.65
C ASP A 167 -4.16 7.57 -2.37
N MET A 168 -3.01 6.89 -2.30
CA MET A 168 -1.71 7.49 -2.01
C MET A 168 -1.00 8.06 -3.26
N GLY A 169 -1.60 7.91 -4.45
CA GLY A 169 -1.04 8.40 -5.71
C GLY A 169 0.15 7.59 -6.24
N PHE A 170 0.36 6.36 -5.77
CA PHE A 170 1.47 5.51 -6.20
C PHE A 170 1.23 4.75 -7.52
N ILE A 171 0.07 4.85 -8.15
CA ILE A 171 -0.21 4.14 -9.41
C ILE A 171 0.83 4.39 -10.51
N PRO A 172 1.30 5.63 -10.77
CA PRO A 172 2.37 5.86 -11.75
C PRO A 172 3.67 5.11 -11.41
N ASP A 173 4.02 5.05 -10.11
CA ASP A 173 5.20 4.31 -9.65
C ASP A 173 5.00 2.79 -9.81
N VAL A 174 3.81 2.28 -9.51
CA VAL A 174 3.46 0.85 -9.67
C VAL A 174 3.45 0.46 -11.15
N GLN A 175 2.83 1.25 -12.03
CA GLN A 175 2.86 1.03 -13.48
C GLN A 175 4.31 1.03 -14.01
N ARG A 176 5.14 2.00 -13.56
CA ARG A 176 6.57 2.03 -13.88
C ARG A 176 7.28 0.75 -13.42
N ILE A 177 7.08 0.30 -12.18
CA ILE A 177 7.64 -0.97 -11.67
C ILE A 177 7.19 -2.15 -12.53
N VAL A 178 5.90 -2.30 -12.79
CA VAL A 178 5.33 -3.41 -13.57
C VAL A 178 5.90 -3.45 -15.00
N SER A 179 6.11 -2.30 -15.64
CA SER A 179 6.73 -2.21 -16.97
C SER A 179 8.19 -2.68 -17.04
N MET A 180 8.89 -2.72 -15.90
CA MET A 180 10.27 -3.18 -15.78
C MET A 180 10.37 -4.68 -15.42
N LEU A 181 9.25 -5.35 -15.17
CA LEU A 181 9.21 -6.78 -14.85
C LEU A 181 9.11 -7.64 -16.13
N PRO A 182 9.52 -8.92 -16.07
CA PRO A 182 9.21 -9.89 -17.12
C PRO A 182 7.70 -9.95 -17.41
N LYS A 183 7.33 -10.08 -18.70
CA LYS A 183 5.93 -10.31 -19.11
C LYS A 183 5.42 -11.68 -18.68
N MET A 184 6.29 -12.70 -18.75
CA MET A 184 6.00 -14.05 -18.29
C MET A 184 6.29 -14.15 -16.79
N ARG A 185 5.28 -13.87 -15.98
CA ARG A 185 5.27 -13.97 -14.51
C ARG A 185 3.85 -14.27 -14.05
N GLN A 186 3.70 -14.83 -12.86
CA GLN A 186 2.43 -14.85 -12.14
C GLN A 186 2.23 -13.51 -11.44
N THR A 187 1.03 -12.93 -11.52
CA THR A 187 0.65 -11.70 -10.82
C THR A 187 -0.55 -11.93 -9.91
N LEU A 188 -0.40 -11.58 -8.63
CA LEU A 188 -1.44 -11.68 -7.61
C LEU A 188 -1.81 -10.27 -7.15
N PHE A 189 -3.04 -9.86 -7.42
CA PHE A 189 -3.54 -8.51 -7.15
C PHE A 189 -4.58 -8.57 -6.04
N PHE A 190 -4.30 -7.91 -4.92
CA PHE A 190 -5.16 -7.89 -3.74
C PHE A 190 -5.61 -6.47 -3.38
N SER A 191 -6.91 -6.34 -3.14
CA SER A 191 -7.57 -5.06 -2.84
C SER A 191 -8.70 -5.29 -1.83
N ALA A 192 -9.10 -4.27 -1.07
CA ALA A 192 -10.34 -4.33 -0.29
C ALA A 192 -11.56 -3.91 -1.12
N THR A 193 -11.35 -3.16 -2.20
CA THR A 193 -12.39 -2.63 -3.09
C THR A 193 -12.07 -2.92 -4.57
N LEU A 194 -13.12 -2.96 -5.41
CA LEU A 194 -13.01 -3.11 -6.88
C LEU A 194 -13.71 -1.94 -7.60
N GLY A 195 -13.33 -0.71 -7.23
CA GLY A 195 -13.77 0.49 -7.96
C GLY A 195 -13.26 0.49 -9.42
N PRO A 196 -13.85 1.30 -10.32
CA PRO A 196 -13.51 1.28 -11.75
C PRO A 196 -12.02 1.49 -12.06
N GLU A 197 -11.33 2.33 -11.29
CA GLU A 197 -9.89 2.59 -11.46
C GLU A 197 -9.03 1.37 -11.07
N ILE A 198 -9.41 0.67 -9.99
CA ILE A 198 -8.75 -0.56 -9.55
C ILE A 198 -9.07 -1.73 -10.50
N ARG A 199 -10.28 -1.81 -11.03
CA ARG A 199 -10.62 -2.77 -12.08
C ARG A 199 -9.75 -2.57 -13.31
N LYS A 200 -9.64 -1.33 -13.81
CA LYS A 200 -8.79 -0.97 -14.94
C LYS A 200 -7.31 -1.32 -14.70
N LEU A 201 -6.80 -1.11 -13.49
CA LEU A 201 -5.43 -1.46 -13.11
C LEU A 201 -5.20 -2.98 -13.07
N ALA A 202 -6.18 -3.73 -12.55
CA ALA A 202 -6.15 -5.19 -12.55
C ALA A 202 -6.18 -5.75 -13.98
N ASP A 203 -7.04 -5.22 -14.85
CA ASP A 203 -7.12 -5.61 -16.27
C ASP A 203 -5.85 -5.22 -17.07
N GLU A 204 -5.06 -4.23 -16.63
CA GLU A 204 -3.75 -3.87 -17.21
C GLU A 204 -2.63 -4.84 -16.78
N PHE A 205 -2.68 -5.34 -15.54
CA PHE A 205 -1.55 -6.05 -14.92
C PHE A 205 -1.68 -7.58 -14.91
N LEU A 206 -2.90 -8.12 -15.04
CA LEU A 206 -3.21 -9.55 -14.91
C LEU A 206 -3.49 -10.20 -16.27
N MET A 207 -3.15 -11.48 -16.40
CA MET A 207 -3.43 -12.29 -17.59
C MET A 207 -4.40 -13.44 -17.25
N ASN A 208 -5.66 -13.31 -17.70
CA ASN A 208 -6.75 -14.26 -17.42
C ASN A 208 -6.84 -14.65 -15.93
N PRO A 209 -6.97 -13.67 -15.00
CA PRO A 209 -6.97 -13.94 -13.57
C PRO A 209 -8.17 -14.77 -13.14
N LYS A 210 -8.01 -15.50 -12.04
CA LYS A 210 -9.16 -15.97 -11.26
C LYS A 210 -9.60 -14.83 -10.35
N GLU A 211 -10.80 -14.31 -10.60
CA GLU A 211 -11.45 -13.40 -9.67
C GLU A 211 -11.97 -14.18 -8.45
N ILE A 212 -11.66 -13.69 -7.26
CA ILE A 212 -12.02 -14.26 -5.96
C ILE A 212 -12.54 -13.11 -5.08
N SER A 213 -13.79 -13.20 -4.64
CA SER A 213 -14.41 -12.20 -3.77
C SER A 213 -15.04 -12.89 -2.56
N VAL A 214 -14.70 -12.42 -1.36
CA VAL A 214 -15.08 -13.04 -0.09
C VAL A 214 -15.49 -12.02 0.97
N SER A 215 -16.40 -11.16 0.55
CA SER A 215 -17.39 -10.46 1.38
C SER A 215 -18.36 -9.73 0.43
N ALA A 216 -19.61 -9.54 0.83
CA ALA A 216 -20.55 -8.74 0.05
C ALA A 216 -20.01 -7.30 -0.10
N GLN A 217 -20.28 -6.69 -1.25
CA GLN A 217 -19.98 -5.28 -1.47
C GLN A 217 -20.69 -4.43 -0.41
N SER A 218 -19.98 -3.41 0.07
CA SER A 218 -20.48 -2.25 0.84
C SER A 218 -21.29 -2.47 2.13
N SER A 219 -21.40 -3.68 2.70
CA SER A 219 -21.89 -3.77 4.09
C SER A 219 -20.84 -3.22 5.06
N THR A 220 -21.16 -2.10 5.73
CA THR A 220 -20.46 -1.75 6.97
C THR A 220 -20.54 -2.95 7.89
N ALA A 221 -19.43 -3.31 8.55
CA ALA A 221 -19.41 -4.45 9.46
C ALA A 221 -20.59 -4.33 10.44
N VAL A 222 -21.50 -5.30 10.41
CA VAL A 222 -22.81 -5.25 11.10
C VAL A 222 -22.65 -5.07 12.63
N THR A 223 -21.44 -5.32 13.12
CA THR A 223 -20.95 -5.13 14.49
C THR A 223 -20.60 -3.69 14.87
N VAL A 224 -20.66 -2.71 13.97
CA VAL A 224 -20.26 -1.31 14.23
C VAL A 224 -21.46 -0.37 14.31
N GLU A 225 -21.79 0.05 15.53
CA GLU A 225 -22.72 1.15 15.81
C GLU A 225 -22.12 2.47 15.29
N GLN A 226 -22.92 3.25 14.57
CA GLN A 226 -22.49 4.47 13.90
C GLN A 226 -23.32 5.66 14.37
N PHE A 227 -22.66 6.77 14.70
CA PHE A 227 -23.28 7.99 15.22
C PHE A 227 -22.73 9.23 14.51
N LEU A 228 -23.58 10.23 14.31
CA LEU A 228 -23.26 11.51 13.68
C LEU A 228 -23.73 12.67 14.57
N ALA A 229 -22.77 13.43 15.08
CA ALA A 229 -23.00 14.72 15.72
C ALA A 229 -22.66 15.84 14.73
N VAL A 230 -23.55 16.81 14.57
CA VAL A 230 -23.34 17.99 13.70
C VAL A 230 -23.28 19.23 14.57
N VAL A 231 -22.12 19.90 14.57
CA VAL A 231 -21.77 20.99 15.50
C VAL A 231 -20.90 22.02 14.79
N ASP A 232 -20.72 23.22 15.35
CA ASP A 232 -19.81 24.21 14.76
C ASP A 232 -18.35 23.73 14.80
N HIS A 233 -17.53 24.20 13.86
CA HIS A 233 -16.08 23.96 13.84
C HIS A 233 -15.38 24.33 15.15
N ILE A 234 -15.85 25.36 15.87
CA ILE A 234 -15.27 25.75 17.15
C ILE A 234 -15.53 24.71 18.24
N ASP A 235 -16.70 24.07 18.20
CA ASP A 235 -17.24 23.18 19.22
C ASP A 235 -16.79 21.72 19.06
N LYS A 236 -16.44 21.27 17.83
CA LYS A 236 -15.98 19.89 17.54
C LYS A 236 -15.01 19.31 18.59
N ARG A 237 -14.12 20.15 19.14
CA ARG A 237 -13.13 19.75 20.16
C ARG A 237 -13.72 19.52 21.55
N GLU A 238 -14.73 20.27 21.97
CA GLU A 238 -15.43 19.99 23.23
C GLU A 238 -16.38 18.81 23.05
N THR A 239 -17.11 18.75 21.92
CA THR A 239 -17.92 17.58 21.51
C THR A 239 -17.12 16.28 21.62
N LEU A 240 -15.92 16.22 21.02
CA LEU A 240 -15.05 15.04 21.13
C LEU A 240 -14.69 14.70 22.58
N ARG A 241 -14.30 15.71 23.38
CA ARG A 241 -13.94 15.49 24.80
C ARG A 241 -15.12 15.02 25.65
N HIS A 242 -16.31 15.53 25.37
CA HIS A 242 -17.55 15.12 26.02
C HIS A 242 -17.85 13.65 25.70
N ILE A 243 -17.89 13.27 24.42
CA ILE A 243 -18.15 11.88 24.00
C ILE A 243 -17.10 10.92 24.60
N ILE A 244 -15.81 11.28 24.58
CA ILE A 244 -14.73 10.48 25.19
C ILE A 244 -14.90 10.28 26.72
N ARG A 245 -15.57 11.19 27.42
CA ARG A 245 -15.80 11.09 28.88
C ARG A 245 -17.05 10.29 29.24
N ILE A 246 -18.10 10.34 28.43
CA ILE A 246 -19.35 9.60 28.67
C ILE A 246 -19.24 8.14 28.19
N GLU A 247 -18.48 7.88 27.13
CA GLU A 247 -18.29 6.53 26.60
C GLU A 247 -17.24 5.74 27.37
N ASN A 248 -17.57 4.51 27.75
CA ASN A 248 -16.65 3.59 28.41
C ASN A 248 -15.70 2.90 27.42
N LEU A 249 -14.91 3.71 26.68
CA LEU A 249 -13.97 3.22 25.69
C LEU A 249 -12.75 2.57 26.35
N LYS A 250 -12.28 1.45 25.81
CA LYS A 250 -11.00 0.84 26.24
C LYS A 250 -9.84 1.61 25.60
N ASN A 251 -9.88 1.68 24.28
CA ASN A 251 -8.95 2.39 23.41
C ASN A 251 -9.69 2.95 22.17
N ALA A 252 -9.15 3.99 21.55
CA ALA A 252 -9.75 4.61 20.38
C ALA A 252 -8.77 5.23 19.38
N PHE A 253 -9.17 5.22 18.10
CA PHE A 253 -8.55 6.04 17.05
C PHE A 253 -9.34 7.33 16.85
N ILE A 254 -8.65 8.43 16.63
CA ILE A 254 -9.23 9.75 16.36
C ILE A 254 -8.63 10.24 15.03
N PHE A 255 -9.45 10.30 13.99
CA PHE A 255 -9.04 10.64 12.64
C PHE A 255 -9.25 12.12 12.32
N CYS A 256 -8.19 12.78 11.85
CA CYS A 256 -8.22 14.13 11.29
C CYS A 256 -7.73 14.11 9.83
N ASN A 257 -8.29 14.96 8.98
CA ASN A 257 -7.99 15.01 7.55
C ASN A 257 -6.58 15.58 7.26
N ARG A 258 -6.03 16.41 8.15
CA ARG A 258 -4.71 17.05 7.94
C ARG A 258 -3.78 16.85 9.13
N LYS A 259 -2.49 16.67 8.84
CA LYS A 259 -1.42 16.55 9.85
C LYS A 259 -1.36 17.70 10.88
N ARG A 260 -1.67 18.94 10.48
CA ARG A 260 -1.71 20.09 11.40
C ARG A 260 -2.82 19.96 12.42
N ASP A 261 -3.95 19.39 12.02
CA ASP A 261 -5.13 19.25 12.87
C ASP A 261 -4.92 18.08 13.86
N VAL A 262 -4.16 17.05 13.46
CA VAL A 262 -3.60 16.02 14.37
C VAL A 262 -2.74 16.67 15.48
N ASP A 263 -1.76 17.50 15.12
CA ASP A 263 -0.89 18.20 16.10
C ASP A 263 -1.68 19.09 17.07
N ILE A 264 -2.66 19.84 16.55
CA ILE A 264 -3.50 20.75 17.34
C ILE A 264 -4.40 19.96 18.30
N LEU A 265 -5.02 18.89 17.82
CA LEU A 265 -5.93 18.06 18.60
C LEU A 265 -5.19 17.27 19.67
N PHE A 266 -4.03 16.69 19.35
CA PHE A 266 -3.14 16.04 20.33
C PHE A 266 -2.77 16.99 21.48
N LYS A 267 -2.30 18.20 21.16
CA LYS A 267 -1.97 19.22 22.17
C LYS A 267 -3.18 19.61 23.02
N SER A 268 -4.37 19.70 22.41
CA SER A 268 -5.61 19.96 23.12
C SER A 268 -5.96 18.83 24.09
N LEU A 269 -6.01 17.58 23.62
CA LEU A 269 -6.34 16.41 24.44
C LEU A 269 -5.33 16.23 25.59
N LYS A 270 -4.02 16.35 25.31
CA LYS A 270 -2.98 16.26 26.33
C LYS A 270 -3.10 17.35 27.41
N LYS A 271 -3.47 18.59 27.02
CA LYS A 271 -3.75 19.69 27.98
C LYS A 271 -4.97 19.39 28.87
N HIS A 272 -5.94 18.64 28.37
CA HIS A 272 -7.14 18.25 29.13
C HIS A 272 -6.99 16.93 29.89
N GLY A 273 -5.77 16.38 30.01
CA GLY A 273 -5.47 15.23 30.86
C GLY A 273 -5.78 13.86 30.25
N PHE A 274 -5.90 13.75 28.92
CA PHE A 274 -6.12 12.47 28.26
C PHE A 274 -4.82 11.75 27.89
N ASP A 275 -4.80 10.43 28.10
CA ASP A 275 -3.68 9.54 27.72
C ASP A 275 -3.66 9.32 26.20
N VAL A 276 -2.98 10.24 25.51
CA VAL A 276 -3.02 10.38 24.06
C VAL A 276 -1.62 10.33 23.43
N VAL A 277 -1.54 9.71 22.26
CA VAL A 277 -0.40 9.74 21.32
C VAL A 277 -0.86 10.25 19.95
N GLN A 278 0.07 10.69 19.10
CA GLN A 278 -0.23 11.17 17.74
C GLN A 278 0.54 10.40 16.67
N MET A 279 0.01 10.36 15.44
CA MET A 279 0.71 9.78 14.29
C MET A 279 0.32 10.41 12.95
N HIS A 280 1.29 11.04 12.28
CA HIS A 280 1.14 11.64 10.95
C HIS A 280 2.46 11.55 10.16
N GLY A 281 2.40 11.80 8.84
CA GLY A 281 3.50 11.50 7.91
C GLY A 281 4.81 12.27 8.17
N ASP A 282 4.74 13.46 8.78
CA ASP A 282 5.93 14.27 9.10
C ASP A 282 6.70 13.77 10.35
N MET A 283 6.17 12.78 11.09
CA MET A 283 6.88 12.21 12.24
C MET A 283 8.00 11.27 11.78
N SER A 284 9.12 11.29 12.51
CA SER A 284 10.20 10.32 12.30
C SER A 284 9.72 8.89 12.57
N GLN A 285 10.29 7.91 11.88
CA GLN A 285 9.89 6.50 12.06
C GLN A 285 10.05 6.02 13.52
N PRO A 286 11.15 6.35 14.25
CA PRO A 286 11.26 5.98 15.66
C PRO A 286 10.12 6.54 16.51
N ALA A 287 9.73 7.81 16.31
CA ALA A 287 8.62 8.43 17.03
C ALA A 287 7.25 7.80 16.69
N ARG A 288 7.05 7.36 15.44
CA ARG A 288 5.85 6.60 15.04
C ARG A 288 5.82 5.22 15.70
N LEU A 289 6.94 4.50 15.71
CA LEU A 289 7.07 3.19 16.36
C LEU A 289 6.89 3.28 17.88
N GLU A 290 7.45 4.29 18.53
CA GLU A 290 7.27 4.56 19.96
C GLU A 290 5.79 4.87 20.27
N SER A 291 5.16 5.76 19.51
CA SER A 291 3.73 6.10 19.67
C SER A 291 2.83 4.86 19.48
N LEU A 292 3.17 4.01 18.50
CA LEU A 292 2.48 2.75 18.27
C LEU A 292 2.70 1.75 19.40
N ALA A 293 3.91 1.65 19.95
CA ALA A 293 4.22 0.78 21.08
C ALA A 293 3.44 1.19 22.34
N LYS A 294 3.37 2.49 22.66
CA LYS A 294 2.59 3.05 23.77
C LYS A 294 1.09 2.80 23.64
N PHE A 295 0.57 2.84 22.42
CA PHE A 295 -0.83 2.48 22.16
C PHE A 295 -1.06 0.97 22.28
N LYS A 296 -0.12 0.13 21.79
CA LYS A 296 -0.20 -1.34 21.89
C LYS A 296 -0.06 -1.86 23.32
N SER A 297 0.74 -1.20 24.17
CA SER A 297 0.90 -1.55 25.60
C SER A 297 -0.28 -1.10 26.47
N GLY A 298 -1.10 -0.17 25.97
CA GLY A 298 -2.18 0.47 26.75
C GLY A 298 -1.72 1.66 27.59
N GLU A 299 -0.45 2.09 27.51
CA GLU A 299 0.06 3.32 28.14
C GLU A 299 -0.67 4.56 27.62
N ALA A 300 -1.06 4.56 26.35
CA ALA A 300 -1.94 5.56 25.76
C ALA A 300 -3.22 4.92 25.22
N ARG A 301 -4.38 5.41 25.66
CA ARG A 301 -5.71 4.90 25.26
C ARG A 301 -6.20 5.53 23.96
N LEU A 302 -5.70 6.71 23.59
CA LEU A 302 -6.13 7.46 22.42
C LEU A 302 -5.00 7.64 21.41
N LEU A 303 -5.28 7.42 20.12
CA LEU A 303 -4.37 7.68 19.02
C LEU A 303 -4.98 8.69 18.05
N VAL A 304 -4.46 9.92 18.03
CA VAL A 304 -4.84 10.92 17.01
C VAL A 304 -4.01 10.70 15.75
N CYS A 305 -4.65 10.57 14.60
CA CYS A 305 -3.96 10.17 13.37
C CYS A 305 -4.60 10.72 12.11
N SER A 306 -3.82 10.68 11.02
CA SER A 306 -4.30 10.93 9.65
C SER A 306 -4.40 9.62 8.87
N ASP A 307 -5.33 9.53 7.92
CA ASP A 307 -5.62 8.31 7.13
C ASP A 307 -4.39 7.61 6.56
N VAL A 308 -3.52 8.39 5.91
CA VAL A 308 -2.24 7.94 5.30
C VAL A 308 -1.44 7.04 6.24
N VAL A 309 -1.45 7.37 7.52
CA VAL A 309 -0.64 6.74 8.56
C VAL A 309 -1.38 5.64 9.30
N ALA A 310 -2.68 5.76 9.53
CA ALA A 310 -3.45 4.77 10.30
C ALA A 310 -3.93 3.57 9.47
N ARG A 311 -4.03 3.71 8.14
CA ARG A 311 -4.20 2.55 7.24
C ARG A 311 -2.98 1.59 7.39
N GLY A 312 -3.19 0.29 7.25
CA GLY A 312 -2.12 -0.73 7.37
C GLY A 312 -1.34 -0.76 8.69
N ILE A 313 -1.86 -0.17 9.76
CA ILE A 313 -1.37 -0.45 11.11
C ILE A 313 -2.10 -1.68 11.64
N ASP A 314 -1.34 -2.74 11.92
CA ASP A 314 -1.82 -3.92 12.62
C ASP A 314 -1.85 -3.67 14.13
N ILE A 315 -3.03 -3.32 14.62
CA ILE A 315 -3.44 -3.38 16.03
C ILE A 315 -4.74 -4.21 16.06
N LYS A 316 -4.96 -4.94 17.16
CA LYS A 316 -6.26 -5.56 17.47
C LYS A 316 -7.38 -4.52 17.37
N ALA A 317 -8.62 -4.95 17.12
CA ALA A 317 -9.76 -4.03 16.99
C ALA A 317 -9.79 -3.02 18.14
N VAL A 318 -9.82 -1.72 17.82
CA VAL A 318 -10.03 -0.70 18.84
C VAL A 318 -11.49 -0.70 19.25
N SER A 319 -11.80 -0.36 20.50
CA SER A 319 -13.20 -0.33 20.95
C SER A 319 -14.02 0.79 20.28
N HIS A 320 -13.37 1.90 19.95
CA HIS A 320 -14.03 3.11 19.46
C HIS A 320 -13.24 3.76 18.30
N VAL A 321 -13.95 4.37 17.37
CA VAL A 321 -13.40 5.21 16.30
C VAL A 321 -14.09 6.58 16.32
N PHE A 322 -13.30 7.65 16.26
CA PHE A 322 -13.78 9.02 16.16
C PHE A 322 -13.31 9.63 14.84
N ASN A 323 -14.24 9.95 13.95
CA ASN A 323 -14.01 10.83 12.80
C ASN A 323 -14.15 12.27 13.29
N PHE A 324 -13.05 12.89 13.73
CA PHE A 324 -13.04 14.29 14.17
C PHE A 324 -13.27 15.24 12.98
N ASP A 325 -12.69 14.89 11.83
CA ASP A 325 -13.07 15.45 10.54
C ASP A 325 -13.81 14.38 9.72
N VAL A 326 -14.87 14.77 8.99
CA VAL A 326 -15.53 13.89 8.02
C VAL A 326 -14.56 13.60 6.87
N PRO A 327 -14.37 12.34 6.45
CA PRO A 327 -13.45 12.03 5.35
C PRO A 327 -13.95 12.61 4.02
N ILE A 328 -13.01 13.01 3.16
CA ILE A 328 -13.30 13.64 1.86
C ILE A 328 -13.84 12.62 0.84
N HIS A 329 -13.43 11.36 0.98
CA HIS A 329 -13.86 10.22 0.18
C HIS A 329 -14.72 9.29 1.04
N ALA A 330 -15.76 8.70 0.47
CA ALA A 330 -16.70 7.87 1.23
C ALA A 330 -16.08 6.52 1.63
N GLU A 331 -15.19 6.00 0.80
CA GLU A 331 -14.43 4.77 0.99
C GLU A 331 -13.56 4.84 2.25
N ASP A 332 -13.02 6.03 2.53
CA ASP A 332 -12.21 6.29 3.72
C ASP A 332 -13.01 6.15 5.00
N TYR A 333 -14.30 6.50 5.00
CA TYR A 333 -15.17 6.27 6.15
C TYR A 333 -15.20 4.79 6.53
N VAL A 334 -15.42 3.91 5.54
CA VAL A 334 -15.44 2.45 5.73
C VAL A 334 -14.08 1.96 6.25
N HIS A 335 -12.97 2.48 5.71
CA HIS A 335 -11.61 2.14 6.16
C HIS A 335 -11.27 2.61 7.58
N ARG A 336 -11.84 3.74 8.03
CA ARG A 336 -11.71 4.28 9.39
C ARG A 336 -12.54 3.47 10.38
N ILE A 337 -13.83 3.28 10.13
CA ILE A 337 -14.70 2.53 11.07
C ILE A 337 -14.33 1.05 11.12
N GLY A 338 -13.80 0.48 10.03
CA GLY A 338 -13.23 -0.88 10.00
C GLY A 338 -11.96 -1.08 10.82
N ARG A 339 -11.58 -0.13 11.69
CA ARG A 339 -10.59 -0.29 12.77
C ARG A 339 -11.21 -0.80 14.07
N THR A 340 -12.53 -0.66 14.24
CA THR A 340 -13.32 -1.29 15.31
C THR A 340 -14.13 -2.47 14.75
N GLY A 341 -14.86 -3.18 15.63
CA GLY A 341 -15.83 -4.23 15.24
C GLY A 341 -15.27 -5.49 14.55
N ARG A 342 -13.97 -5.81 14.69
CA ARG A 342 -13.36 -6.97 14.02
C ARG A 342 -13.49 -8.26 14.84
N ALA A 343 -13.43 -9.41 14.16
CA ALA A 343 -13.40 -10.74 14.75
C ALA A 343 -14.60 -11.09 15.66
N GLY A 344 -15.77 -10.50 15.40
CA GLY A 344 -17.01 -10.75 16.14
C GLY A 344 -17.25 -9.81 17.34
N GLU A 345 -16.26 -9.02 17.74
CA GLU A 345 -16.44 -7.94 18.72
C GLU A 345 -17.34 -6.82 18.15
N THR A 346 -18.10 -6.16 19.03
CA THR A 346 -18.83 -4.93 18.66
C THR A 346 -17.93 -3.69 18.75
N GLY A 347 -18.32 -2.63 18.04
CA GLY A 347 -17.57 -1.38 17.96
C GLY A 347 -18.46 -0.16 17.86
N LYS A 348 -17.97 1.00 18.29
CA LYS A 348 -18.66 2.28 18.10
C LYS A 348 -17.85 3.24 17.23
N ALA A 349 -18.52 3.90 16.28
CA ALA A 349 -17.95 4.89 15.38
C ALA A 349 -18.71 6.21 15.48
N PHE A 350 -18.05 7.25 15.98
CA PHE A 350 -18.61 8.59 16.14
C PHE A 350 -18.05 9.53 15.08
N THR A 351 -18.91 10.31 14.44
CA THR A 351 -18.54 11.26 13.39
C THR A 351 -18.97 12.66 13.77
N ILE A 352 -18.03 13.60 13.74
CA ILE A 352 -18.26 14.99 14.11
C ILE A 352 -18.21 15.84 12.84
N ALA A 353 -19.38 16.14 12.29
CA ALA A 353 -19.54 16.99 11.12
C ALA A 353 -19.74 18.46 11.51
N SER A 354 -19.36 19.38 10.63
CA SER A 354 -19.91 20.73 10.59
C SER A 354 -21.01 20.80 9.52
N PRO A 355 -21.83 21.87 9.48
CA PRO A 355 -22.82 22.05 8.42
C PRO A 355 -22.22 21.95 7.01
N GLU A 356 -21.01 22.46 6.79
CA GLU A 356 -20.30 22.42 5.50
C GLU A 356 -19.92 21.01 5.04
N ASP A 357 -19.81 20.04 5.96
CA ASP A 357 -19.44 18.65 5.65
C ASP A 357 -20.58 17.86 4.97
N GLY A 358 -21.77 18.46 4.77
CA GLY A 358 -23.00 17.78 4.33
C GLY A 358 -22.86 16.93 3.07
N ARG A 359 -22.11 17.38 2.06
CA ARG A 359 -21.86 16.61 0.83
C ARG A 359 -21.01 15.35 1.06
N PHE A 360 -20.07 15.41 2.00
CA PHE A 360 -19.24 14.25 2.33
C PHE A 360 -20.06 13.23 3.13
N VAL A 361 -20.87 13.69 4.08
CA VAL A 361 -21.83 12.83 4.81
C VAL A 361 -22.78 12.14 3.83
N ALA A 362 -23.38 12.86 2.89
CA ALA A 362 -24.30 12.26 1.92
C ALA A 362 -23.63 11.24 0.99
N ALA A 363 -22.35 11.45 0.61
CA ALA A 363 -21.58 10.46 -0.13
C ALA A 363 -21.31 9.20 0.70
N ILE A 364 -21.04 9.36 2.00
CA ILE A 364 -20.89 8.25 2.96
C ILE A 364 -22.20 7.48 3.11
N GLU A 365 -23.31 8.15 3.40
CA GLU A 365 -24.65 7.56 3.54
C GLU A 365 -25.07 6.82 2.26
N GLY A 366 -24.75 7.37 1.09
CA GLY A 366 -24.96 6.71 -0.21
C GLY A 366 -24.09 5.46 -0.42
N LEU A 367 -22.84 5.46 0.03
CA LEU A 367 -21.94 4.29 -0.06
C LEU A 367 -22.34 3.16 0.90
N ILE A 368 -22.75 3.49 2.13
CA ILE A 368 -23.14 2.50 3.15
C ILE A 368 -24.61 2.05 2.99
N GLY A 369 -25.40 2.73 2.16
CA GLY A 369 -26.80 2.39 1.88
C GLY A 369 -27.79 2.71 3.01
N GLN A 370 -27.37 3.48 4.02
CA GLN A 370 -28.17 3.86 5.19
C GLN A 370 -27.78 5.25 5.70
N GLY A 371 -28.74 5.97 6.29
CA GLY A 371 -28.47 7.25 6.95
C GLY A 371 -27.74 7.07 8.29
N LEU A 372 -26.88 8.02 8.67
CA LEU A 372 -26.16 7.97 9.93
C LEU A 372 -27.05 8.45 11.10
N PRO A 373 -27.29 7.63 12.14
CA PRO A 373 -28.03 8.02 13.33
C PRO A 373 -27.50 9.31 13.96
N ARG A 374 -28.38 10.29 14.14
CA ARG A 374 -28.02 11.58 14.74
C ARG A 374 -27.87 11.44 16.24
N MET A 375 -26.82 12.05 16.78
CA MET A 375 -26.57 12.14 18.22
C MET A 375 -26.54 13.60 18.65
N GLU A 376 -27.38 13.94 19.61
CA GLU A 376 -27.28 15.20 20.36
C GLU A 376 -26.21 15.07 21.44
N VAL A 377 -25.52 16.17 21.75
CA VAL A 377 -24.44 16.21 22.74
C VAL A 377 -24.75 17.30 23.76
N GLU A 378 -24.79 16.93 25.04
CA GLU A 378 -25.22 17.82 26.11
C GLU A 378 -24.35 19.09 26.16
N GLY A 379 -25.00 20.25 26.15
CA GLY A 379 -24.34 21.56 26.16
C GLY A 379 -23.80 22.05 24.81
N VAL A 380 -23.98 21.31 23.72
CA VAL A 380 -23.62 21.75 22.36
C VAL A 380 -24.87 21.84 21.48
N PRO A 381 -25.17 22.99 20.85
CA PRO A 381 -26.33 23.11 19.97
C PRO A 381 -26.24 22.14 18.77
N PRO A 382 -27.26 21.32 18.50
CA PRO A 382 -27.31 20.54 17.26
C PRO A 382 -27.51 21.48 16.07
N LEU A 383 -26.81 21.21 14.97
CA LEU A 383 -26.95 21.92 13.70
C LEU A 383 -27.40 20.97 12.58
N ASP A 384 -27.96 21.52 11.52
CA ASP A 384 -28.25 20.76 10.29
C ASP A 384 -27.08 20.77 9.30
N LEU A 385 -27.07 19.82 8.38
CA LEU A 385 -26.09 19.76 7.28
C LEU A 385 -26.53 20.66 6.12
N ASP A 386 -25.62 21.50 5.64
CA ASP A 386 -25.82 22.27 4.41
C ASP A 386 -25.48 21.41 3.18
N MET A 387 -26.51 20.90 2.53
CA MET A 387 -26.40 20.15 1.27
C MET A 387 -26.05 21.05 0.06
N SER A 388 -26.23 22.36 0.18
CA SER A 388 -26.06 23.31 -0.93
C SER A 388 -24.60 23.72 -1.18
N ALA A 389 -23.75 23.69 -0.15
CA ALA A 389 -22.36 24.19 -0.11
C ALA A 389 -21.55 23.89 -1.39
N ARG A 390 -21.36 24.90 -2.25
CA ARG A 390 -20.54 24.78 -3.47
C ARG A 390 -19.04 24.75 -3.10
N ARG A 391 -18.30 23.77 -3.67
CA ARG A 391 -16.82 23.60 -3.65
C ARG A 391 -16.07 24.70 -2.88
N GLY A 392 -15.63 24.38 -1.66
CA GLY A 392 -14.78 25.25 -0.85
C GLY A 392 -13.54 25.72 -1.62
N ARG A 393 -13.55 26.99 -2.01
CA ARG A 393 -12.39 27.70 -2.55
C ARG A 393 -11.45 27.95 -1.36
N GLY A 394 -10.24 27.40 -1.37
CA GLY A 394 -9.30 27.54 -0.25
C GLY A 394 -9.06 29.01 0.11
N PRO A 395 -8.75 29.34 1.38
CA PRO A 395 -8.65 30.72 1.86
C PRO A 395 -7.43 31.45 1.28
N GLY A 396 -7.63 32.03 0.10
CA GLY A 396 -6.63 32.80 -0.65
C GLY A 396 -6.95 34.29 -0.66
N ARG A 397 -6.19 35.05 0.14
CA ARG A 397 -5.83 36.48 -0.01
C ARG A 397 -6.78 37.40 -0.82
N GLY A 398 -7.53 38.23 -0.08
CA GLY A 398 -7.52 39.69 -0.23
C GLY A 398 -7.94 40.35 -1.55
N ALA A 399 -9.23 40.67 -1.66
CA ALA A 399 -9.87 41.73 -2.45
C ALA A 399 -11.38 41.67 -2.12
N GLU A 400 -12.18 42.72 -1.92
CA GLU A 400 -12.03 44.18 -1.89
C GLU A 400 -13.20 44.75 -1.05
N LYS A 401 -13.06 45.97 -0.48
CA LYS A 401 -14.23 46.83 -0.17
C LYS A 401 -13.89 48.30 -0.40
N ARG A 402 -14.31 48.82 -1.55
CA ARG A 402 -14.72 50.23 -1.73
C ARG A 402 -16.05 50.23 -2.49
N PRO A 403 -17.06 51.01 -2.07
CA PRO A 403 -18.33 51.08 -2.77
C PRO A 403 -18.27 52.13 -3.89
N SER A 404 -19.00 51.88 -4.99
CA SER A 404 -19.40 52.94 -5.92
C SER A 404 -20.86 52.79 -6.30
N SER A 405 -21.72 53.51 -5.59
CA SER A 405 -22.95 54.05 -6.16
C SER A 405 -22.67 55.49 -6.55
N ASP A 406 -22.92 55.86 -7.80
CA ASP A 406 -24.07 56.71 -8.10
C ASP A 406 -24.25 56.88 -9.61
N LYS A 407 -25.51 57.07 -10.01
CA LYS A 407 -25.90 57.55 -11.33
C LYS A 407 -25.83 59.08 -11.31
N ASP A 408 -25.46 59.74 -12.41
CA ASP A 408 -26.49 60.42 -13.19
C ASP A 408 -26.04 61.10 -14.50
N SER A 409 -26.92 60.98 -15.49
CA SER A 409 -27.33 62.00 -16.47
C SER A 409 -26.41 62.50 -17.61
N SER A 410 -27.04 62.53 -18.80
CA SER A 410 -26.89 63.50 -19.90
C SER A 410 -25.65 63.42 -20.82
N GLY A 411 -25.80 63.81 -22.10
CA GLY A 411 -24.59 64.20 -22.86
C GLY A 411 -24.48 64.12 -24.39
N ASN A 412 -25.53 63.86 -25.17
CA ASN A 412 -25.68 64.37 -26.56
C ASN A 412 -24.75 63.88 -27.73
N SER A 413 -25.42 63.42 -28.80
CA SER A 413 -25.13 63.64 -30.25
C SER A 413 -23.99 62.97 -31.05
N ARG A 414 -24.46 62.20 -32.06
CA ARG A 414 -24.15 62.29 -33.52
C ARG A 414 -22.74 61.96 -34.05
N GLY A 415 -22.69 60.93 -34.91
CA GLY A 415 -22.26 61.15 -36.31
C GLY A 415 -21.42 60.07 -37.03
N ARG A 416 -21.98 59.53 -38.14
CA ARG A 416 -21.37 59.02 -39.41
C ARG A 416 -19.81 58.87 -39.48
N GLY A 417 -19.21 57.83 -40.06
CA GLY A 417 -19.74 56.65 -40.79
C GLY A 417 -18.80 56.19 -41.95
N ARG A 418 -19.15 55.10 -42.66
CA ARG A 418 -18.52 54.50 -43.90
C ARG A 418 -17.17 53.76 -43.71
N ARG A 419 -17.09 52.44 -44.04
CA ARG A 419 -16.87 51.74 -45.35
C ARG A 419 -15.39 51.82 -45.82
N SER A 420 -14.75 50.78 -46.40
CA SER A 420 -15.26 49.62 -47.17
C SER A 420 -14.31 48.40 -47.28
N GLY A 421 -14.89 47.21 -47.51
CA GLY A 421 -14.37 46.15 -48.42
C GLY A 421 -13.40 45.12 -47.82
N LYS A 422 -13.30 43.86 -48.29
CA LYS A 422 -13.88 43.15 -49.46
C LYS A 422 -13.67 41.62 -49.20
N ASP A 423 -14.68 40.76 -49.03
CA ASP A 423 -15.55 40.07 -50.03
C ASP A 423 -15.08 38.64 -50.44
N ARG A 424 -16.01 37.76 -50.83
CA ARG A 424 -15.96 36.28 -51.10
C ARG A 424 -15.99 35.35 -49.88
N GLY A 425 -16.87 34.35 -49.77
CA GLY A 425 -18.09 33.95 -50.52
C GLY A 425 -18.85 32.89 -49.67
N GLU A 426 -20.18 32.95 -49.53
CA GLU A 426 -21.21 32.24 -50.34
C GLU A 426 -21.04 30.70 -50.42
N ASP A 427 -22.07 29.86 -50.14
CA ASP A 427 -23.37 30.11 -49.49
C ASP A 427 -24.02 28.77 -48.99
N ARG A 428 -24.85 28.85 -47.93
CA ARG A 428 -26.04 28.00 -47.53
C ARG A 428 -26.08 26.45 -47.69
N VAL A 429 -27.01 25.67 -47.10
CA VAL A 429 -28.39 25.83 -46.55
C VAL A 429 -28.49 24.91 -45.29
N GLU A 430 -29.00 25.29 -44.10
CA GLU A 430 -30.42 25.33 -43.63
C GLU A 430 -31.24 24.05 -43.94
N ALA A 431 -32.14 23.48 -43.09
CA ALA A 431 -32.72 23.86 -41.78
C ALA A 431 -33.12 22.57 -40.97
N VAL A 432 -33.22 22.55 -39.64
CA VAL A 432 -34.46 22.63 -38.79
C VAL A 432 -35.59 21.68 -39.26
N VAL A 433 -36.13 20.76 -38.44
CA VAL A 433 -37.34 20.93 -37.59
C VAL A 433 -37.50 19.79 -36.54
N THR A 434 -38.20 20.14 -35.47
CA THR A 434 -38.50 19.58 -34.13
C THR A 434 -39.29 18.27 -33.97
N ASP A 435 -39.10 17.68 -32.78
CA ASP A 435 -40.07 17.11 -31.81
C ASP A 435 -40.89 15.81 -31.98
N GLU A 436 -40.91 15.10 -30.83
CA GLU A 436 -41.93 14.22 -30.21
C GLU A 436 -42.74 13.20 -31.03
N ALA A 437 -42.65 11.92 -30.63
CA ALA A 437 -43.75 11.30 -29.85
C ALA A 437 -43.39 9.91 -29.25
N VAL A 438 -43.92 9.69 -28.04
CA VAL A 438 -44.10 8.45 -27.28
C VAL A 438 -44.85 7.34 -28.06
N VAL A 439 -44.64 6.05 -27.76
CA VAL A 439 -45.60 5.08 -27.12
C VAL A 439 -44.81 3.84 -26.66
N ALA A 440 -45.29 3.13 -25.62
CA ALA A 440 -44.68 1.93 -25.02
C ALA A 440 -45.19 0.59 -25.60
N GLU A 441 -44.62 -0.50 -25.03
CA GLU A 441 -45.16 -1.88 -24.86
C GLU A 441 -45.09 -2.81 -26.10
N THR A 442 -44.80 -4.13 -26.03
CA THR A 442 -44.85 -5.15 -24.95
C THR A 442 -43.78 -6.26 -25.09
N VAL A 443 -43.57 -6.99 -23.99
CA VAL A 443 -43.03 -8.36 -23.81
C VAL A 443 -43.29 -9.36 -24.96
N GLU A 444 -42.28 -10.15 -25.38
CA GLU A 444 -42.33 -11.64 -25.35
C GLU A 444 -41.00 -12.38 -25.64
N THR A 445 -40.94 -13.65 -25.21
CA THR A 445 -39.77 -14.55 -25.16
C THR A 445 -39.62 -15.47 -26.39
N ALA A 446 -38.40 -15.68 -26.89
CA ALA A 446 -37.95 -16.93 -27.55
C ALA A 446 -36.40 -16.98 -27.60
N THR A 447 -35.72 -17.93 -26.94
CA THR A 447 -35.38 -19.31 -27.37
C THR A 447 -34.12 -19.42 -28.24
N LEU A 448 -33.17 -20.25 -27.80
CA LEU A 448 -31.89 -20.56 -28.46
C LEU A 448 -32.06 -21.36 -29.77
N PRO A 449 -31.21 -21.14 -30.80
CA PRO A 449 -30.98 -22.09 -31.88
C PRO A 449 -29.72 -22.94 -31.65
N GLN A 450 -29.87 -24.27 -31.82
CA GLN A 450 -28.76 -25.24 -31.94
C GLN A 450 -28.40 -25.49 -33.43
N PRO A 451 -27.26 -26.15 -33.74
CA PRO A 451 -26.61 -26.04 -35.05
C PRO A 451 -27.13 -27.00 -36.12
N ARG A 452 -26.69 -26.80 -37.37
CA ARG A 452 -26.81 -27.77 -38.48
C ARG A 452 -25.44 -28.08 -39.09
N GLU A 453 -25.29 -29.34 -39.51
CA GLU A 453 -24.08 -29.94 -40.07
C GLU A 453 -24.09 -29.96 -41.62
N GLU A 454 -23.02 -30.57 -42.18
CA GLU A 454 -22.88 -31.14 -43.54
C GLU A 454 -22.58 -30.16 -44.70
N GLN A 455 -21.74 -30.48 -45.72
CA GLN A 455 -21.00 -31.73 -46.03
C GLN A 455 -19.72 -31.46 -46.87
N ARG A 456 -18.96 -32.51 -47.19
CA ARG A 456 -17.62 -32.49 -47.84
C ARG A 456 -17.62 -32.62 -49.37
N ARG A 457 -16.48 -32.28 -50.02
CA ARG A 457 -15.78 -32.87 -51.23
C ARG A 457 -15.04 -31.74 -52.00
N ASP A 458 -13.96 -31.91 -52.76
CA ASP A 458 -12.96 -33.00 -52.98
C ASP A 458 -11.62 -32.41 -53.51
N ARG A 459 -10.57 -33.22 -53.68
CA ARG A 459 -9.15 -32.83 -53.95
C ARG A 459 -8.68 -33.12 -55.40
N PRO A 460 -7.58 -32.51 -55.89
CA PRO A 460 -6.62 -33.22 -56.76
C PRO A 460 -5.10 -33.03 -56.44
N GLU A 461 -4.23 -33.75 -57.19
CA GLU A 461 -2.78 -34.06 -56.97
C GLU A 461 -1.99 -34.03 -58.32
N ARG A 462 -0.64 -34.07 -58.45
CA ARG A 462 0.56 -33.94 -57.56
C ARG A 462 1.88 -33.92 -58.36
N THR A 463 2.68 -32.86 -58.25
CA THR A 463 4.09 -32.76 -58.74
C THR A 463 4.88 -31.77 -57.88
N GLU A 464 5.87 -32.16 -57.08
CA GLU A 464 7.25 -32.62 -57.36
C GLU A 464 8.33 -31.55 -57.06
N ARG A 465 9.54 -32.01 -56.73
CA ARG A 465 10.58 -31.30 -55.95
C ARG A 465 11.81 -31.02 -56.81
N PRO A 466 12.69 -30.08 -56.41
CA PRO A 466 14.05 -30.53 -56.02
C PRO A 466 14.63 -29.79 -54.80
N GLU A 467 15.88 -30.13 -54.43
CA GLU A 467 16.44 -29.95 -53.09
C GLU A 467 17.67 -29.03 -52.98
N ARG A 468 17.85 -28.45 -51.77
CA ARG A 468 19.14 -28.17 -51.07
C ARG A 468 20.13 -27.16 -51.74
N PRO A 469 21.23 -26.71 -51.08
CA PRO A 469 21.88 -27.24 -49.87
C PRO A 469 22.14 -26.28 -48.69
N GLU A 470 22.51 -26.91 -47.57
CA GLU A 470 23.09 -26.32 -46.36
C GLU A 470 24.52 -25.82 -46.61
N ARG A 471 25.09 -25.07 -45.64
CA ARG A 471 26.53 -24.85 -45.53
C ARG A 471 27.02 -25.15 -44.11
N GLU A 472 28.04 -26.01 -44.04
CA GLU A 472 28.72 -26.39 -42.81
C GLU A 472 29.75 -25.35 -42.34
N ARG A 473 30.29 -25.61 -41.15
CA ARG A 473 31.36 -24.85 -40.48
C ARG A 473 32.70 -24.98 -41.21
N THR A 474 33.60 -24.04 -40.96
CA THR A 474 35.06 -24.28 -41.04
C THR A 474 35.80 -23.35 -40.07
N GLU A 475 37.09 -23.63 -39.84
CA GLU A 475 37.78 -23.36 -38.58
C GLU A 475 38.55 -22.02 -38.50
N ARG A 476 39.13 -21.76 -37.31
CA ARG A 476 40.09 -20.66 -37.04
C ARG A 476 41.36 -20.77 -37.91
N PRO A 477 42.15 -19.69 -38.00
CA PRO A 477 43.37 -19.72 -37.20
C PRO A 477 43.64 -18.43 -36.39
N GLU A 478 44.54 -18.55 -35.42
CA GLU A 478 45.04 -17.49 -34.55
C GLU A 478 46.12 -16.64 -35.24
N ARG A 479 46.38 -15.42 -34.74
CA ARG A 479 47.73 -14.80 -34.78
C ARG A 479 47.88 -13.65 -33.78
N GLU A 480 49.13 -13.41 -33.42
CA GLU A 480 49.55 -12.72 -32.20
C GLU A 480 49.85 -11.21 -32.35
N ARG A 481 49.95 -10.55 -31.18
CA ARG A 481 50.87 -9.47 -30.78
C ARG A 481 51.37 -8.47 -31.84
N GLY A 482 51.17 -7.18 -31.52
CA GLY A 482 51.99 -6.06 -32.03
C GLY A 482 51.97 -4.88 -31.06
N GLU A 483 52.98 -4.76 -30.20
CA GLU A 483 53.24 -3.53 -29.43
C GLU A 483 54.17 -2.57 -30.20
N TYR A 484 54.23 -1.32 -29.69
CA TYR A 484 55.26 -0.27 -29.88
C TYR A 484 55.09 0.86 -30.92
N ARG A 485 55.05 2.08 -30.33
CA ARG A 485 55.67 3.37 -30.77
C ARG A 485 55.08 4.08 -31.99
N SER A 486 54.92 5.41 -32.07
CA SER A 486 55.40 6.59 -31.31
C SER A 486 54.94 7.87 -32.07
N GLY A 487 55.14 9.07 -31.51
CA GLY A 487 54.87 10.36 -32.20
C GLY A 487 53.48 10.92 -31.85
N ARG A 488 53.27 11.88 -30.94
CA ARG A 488 53.99 13.07 -30.46
C ARG A 488 53.68 14.36 -31.27
N ASP A 489 53.21 15.35 -30.50
CA ASP A 489 53.23 16.81 -30.70
C ASP A 489 52.14 17.55 -31.50
N ARG A 490 51.85 18.76 -30.96
CA ARG A 490 51.06 19.91 -31.45
C ARG A 490 49.54 19.76 -31.34
N GLY A 491 48.81 20.60 -30.61
CA GLY A 491 49.13 21.90 -30.00
C GLY A 491 48.34 23.01 -30.68
N GLY A 492 47.50 23.71 -29.93
CA GLY A 492 46.54 24.67 -30.48
C GLY A 492 45.67 25.29 -29.39
N GLU A 493 46.22 26.24 -28.65
CA GLU A 493 45.51 27.07 -27.68
C GLU A 493 44.44 27.93 -28.37
N ARG A 494 43.41 28.32 -27.62
CA ARG A 494 42.89 29.70 -27.67
C ARG A 494 42.12 30.07 -26.41
N ASP A 495 42.64 31.07 -25.72
CA ASP A 495 42.05 31.70 -24.54
C ASP A 495 40.75 32.45 -24.81
N ARG A 496 39.93 32.57 -23.75
CA ARG A 496 39.73 33.84 -23.00
C ARG A 496 39.10 33.47 -21.65
N ASN A 497 39.71 33.82 -20.50
CA ASN A 497 39.61 35.12 -19.82
C ASN A 497 38.17 35.64 -19.71
N ASN A 498 37.63 36.10 -18.58
CA ASN A 498 38.16 36.38 -17.23
C ASN A 498 36.89 36.43 -16.30
N ASP A 499 36.87 36.63 -14.98
CA ASP A 499 37.87 37.11 -14.03
C ASP A 499 37.54 36.66 -12.59
N ARG A 500 38.57 36.71 -11.73
CA ARG A 500 38.68 36.84 -10.26
C ARG A 500 37.44 36.76 -9.33
N GLY A 501 37.61 36.36 -8.05
CA GLY A 501 38.85 36.48 -7.28
C GLY A 501 39.04 35.60 -6.05
N ARG A 502 40.32 35.38 -5.74
CA ARG A 502 40.86 34.77 -4.53
C ARG A 502 40.99 35.80 -3.39
N ARG A 503 41.01 35.32 -2.15
CA ARG A 503 42.10 35.52 -1.15
C ARG A 503 41.83 34.57 0.02
N ASP A 504 42.67 33.58 0.31
CA ASP A 504 44.07 33.60 0.79
C ASP A 504 44.15 33.64 2.33
N ASP A 505 44.72 32.56 2.87
CA ASP A 505 45.46 32.38 4.14
C ASP A 505 45.51 33.50 5.19
N ARG A 506 45.29 33.11 6.46
CA ARG A 506 46.37 32.86 7.44
C ARG A 506 45.84 32.37 8.80
N GLY A 507 46.59 31.50 9.48
CA GLY A 507 46.26 30.98 10.81
C GLY A 507 46.67 31.91 11.97
N GLY A 508 46.17 31.66 13.18
CA GLY A 508 46.43 32.52 14.35
C GLY A 508 45.85 32.07 15.70
N ARG A 509 46.47 31.05 16.32
CA ARG A 509 46.53 30.68 17.75
C ARG A 509 45.65 31.41 18.82
N ARG A 510 44.93 30.57 19.60
CA ARG A 510 44.77 30.54 21.08
C ARG A 510 44.19 31.73 21.89
N ARG A 511 43.03 31.47 22.53
CA ARG A 511 42.66 31.67 23.96
C ARG A 511 41.27 31.02 24.17
N GLY A 512 40.87 30.42 25.30
CA GLY A 512 41.55 30.18 26.58
C GLY A 512 40.56 30.08 27.76
N ARG A 513 40.07 28.87 28.06
CA ARG A 513 39.33 28.39 29.26
C ARG A 513 39.32 26.85 29.08
N ILE A 514 39.91 25.95 29.90
CA ILE A 514 39.82 25.73 31.37
C ILE A 514 38.33 25.73 31.80
N ASP A 515 37.75 24.78 32.53
CA ASP A 515 38.22 23.66 33.39
C ASP A 515 37.24 22.45 33.08
N GLU A 516 37.45 21.16 33.34
CA GLU A 516 37.84 20.44 34.57
C GLU A 516 38.16 18.96 34.19
N LEU A 517 39.12 18.30 34.86
CA LEU A 517 39.39 16.83 34.82
C LEU A 517 39.65 16.21 33.41
N GLY A 518 40.88 16.13 32.87
CA GLY A 518 41.95 15.24 33.35
C GLY A 518 41.46 13.79 33.48
N ILE A 519 41.77 12.80 32.62
CA ILE A 519 43.02 12.35 31.96
C ILE A 519 42.57 11.72 30.61
N GLY A 520 43.15 11.94 29.42
CA GLY A 520 44.51 11.64 28.94
C GLY A 520 44.43 10.64 27.76
N GLU A 521 45.02 10.95 26.62
CA GLU A 521 44.97 10.11 25.40
C GLU A 521 45.74 8.78 25.54
N MET A 522 45.21 7.69 24.98
CA MET A 522 46.02 6.58 24.48
C MET A 522 45.46 6.05 23.15
N LEU A 523 46.37 5.76 22.23
CA LEU A 523 46.09 5.22 20.89
C LEU A 523 45.91 3.69 20.93
N HIS A 524 45.17 3.15 19.96
CA HIS A 524 45.08 1.72 19.60
C HIS A 524 46.46 1.06 19.35
N PRO A 525 46.63 -0.29 19.33
CA PRO A 525 45.60 -1.31 19.07
C PRO A 525 45.61 -2.56 20.00
N ASP A 526 44.78 -3.55 19.64
CA ASP A 526 44.82 -4.97 20.02
C ASP A 526 44.84 -5.36 21.52
N ASN A 527 43.67 -5.74 22.05
CA ASN A 527 43.49 -7.04 22.73
C ASN A 527 42.01 -7.35 23.04
N VAL A 528 41.64 -8.62 22.94
CA VAL A 528 40.31 -9.12 23.31
C VAL A 528 40.18 -9.18 24.83
N ILE A 529 39.21 -8.47 25.40
CA ILE A 529 38.87 -8.59 26.83
C ILE A 529 37.96 -9.80 27.01
N GLY A 530 38.54 -10.91 27.47
CA GLY A 530 37.77 -12.00 28.06
C GLY A 530 37.20 -11.59 29.42
N PHE A 531 36.12 -12.26 29.86
CA PHE A 531 35.67 -12.14 31.25
C PHE A 531 36.78 -12.64 32.19
N GLY A 532 37.20 -11.79 33.12
CA GLY A 532 38.11 -12.19 34.21
C GLY A 532 37.41 -13.04 35.26
N ASP A 533 37.88 -12.99 36.51
CA ASP A 533 37.47 -13.89 37.61
C ASP A 533 36.00 -13.81 38.08
N HIS A 534 35.15 -13.04 37.39
CA HIS A 534 33.70 -13.03 37.57
C HIS A 534 32.99 -13.83 36.47
N MET A 535 32.87 -15.14 36.67
CA MET A 535 31.93 -15.96 35.91
C MET A 535 30.50 -15.75 36.42
N PRO A 536 29.51 -15.41 35.57
CA PRO A 536 28.11 -15.27 35.98
C PRO A 536 27.49 -16.61 36.44
N ASP A 537 26.73 -16.59 37.53
CA ASP A 537 26.11 -17.77 38.19
C ASP A 537 25.19 -18.63 37.30
N PHE A 538 24.75 -18.15 36.14
CA PHE A 538 23.97 -18.98 35.22
C PHE A 538 24.84 -20.00 34.46
N MET A 539 26.16 -19.77 34.34
CA MET A 539 27.09 -20.70 33.69
C MET A 539 27.64 -21.79 34.62
N THR A 540 27.41 -21.70 35.94
CA THR A 540 27.76 -22.74 36.92
C THR A 540 26.63 -23.75 37.17
N ARG A 541 25.44 -23.54 36.58
CA ARG A 541 24.31 -24.49 36.66
C ARG A 541 24.57 -25.73 35.80
N ALA A 542 24.66 -26.88 36.44
CA ALA A 542 24.74 -28.17 35.76
C ALA A 542 23.48 -28.43 34.90
N VAL A 543 23.67 -28.77 33.63
CA VAL A 543 22.59 -29.17 32.72
C VAL A 543 22.18 -30.62 33.05
N PRO A 544 20.87 -30.92 33.21
CA PRO A 544 20.42 -32.29 33.44
C PRO A 544 20.78 -33.23 32.28
N GLN A 545 21.46 -34.33 32.60
CA GLN A 545 21.74 -35.41 31.65
C GLN A 545 20.44 -36.15 31.31
N ILE A 546 20.02 -36.11 30.05
CA ILE A 546 18.87 -36.89 29.56
C ILE A 546 19.30 -38.35 29.46
N SER A 547 18.79 -39.21 30.35
CA SER A 547 19.06 -40.64 30.33
C SER A 547 18.39 -41.33 29.15
N LYS A 548 19.18 -41.88 28.21
CA LYS A 548 18.68 -42.83 27.21
C LYS A 548 18.27 -44.15 27.87
N ALA A 549 16.97 -44.36 28.11
CA ALA A 549 16.43 -45.66 28.51
C ALA A 549 14.90 -45.76 28.25
N ALA A 550 14.50 -45.94 26.98
CA ALA A 550 13.18 -46.47 26.59
C ALA A 550 13.15 -46.76 25.07
N SER A 551 13.75 -47.88 24.64
CA SER A 551 13.62 -48.38 23.26
C SER A 551 13.60 -49.91 23.26
N ALA A 552 12.48 -50.49 23.73
CA ALA A 552 12.13 -51.90 23.60
C ALA A 552 10.64 -52.08 23.98
N LYS A 553 9.91 -52.90 23.20
CA LYS A 553 8.45 -53.13 23.23
C LYS A 553 7.65 -51.95 22.65
N ASP A 554 6.88 -52.08 21.57
CA ASP A 554 6.02 -53.20 21.17
C ASP A 554 6.12 -53.54 19.66
N ASP A 555 6.64 -54.74 19.37
CA ASP A 555 6.34 -55.52 18.16
C ASP A 555 5.71 -56.84 18.67
N ASP A 556 4.43 -57.06 18.36
CA ASP A 556 3.63 -58.32 18.37
C ASP A 556 2.19 -58.11 18.87
N ALA A 557 1.24 -57.89 17.95
CA ALA A 557 -0.16 -58.34 18.07
C ALA A 557 -0.97 -58.12 16.76
N ALA A 558 -1.22 -59.22 16.03
CA ALA A 558 -2.38 -59.51 15.15
C ALA A 558 -2.82 -58.48 14.07
N GLU A 559 -3.06 -58.82 12.80
CA GLU A 559 -3.42 -60.11 12.17
C GLU A 559 -4.58 -60.87 12.85
N GLU A 560 -5.79 -60.33 12.74
CA GLU A 560 -6.99 -61.05 12.26
C GLU A 560 -7.99 -60.08 11.59
#